data_AF-A0A2R6FC76-F1
#
_entry.id   AF-A0A2R6FC76-F1
#
_cell.length_a   1.000
_cell.length_b   1.000
_cell.length_c   1.000
_cell.angle_alpha   90.00
_cell.angle_beta   90.00
_cell.angle_gamma   90.00
#
_symmetry.space_group_name_H-M   'P 1'
#
loop_
_entity.id
_entity.type
_entity.pdbx_description
1 polymer ?
#
loop_
_entity_poly.entity_id
_entity_poly.type
_entity_poly.pdbx_seq_one_letter_code
_entity_poly.pdbx_strand_id
1 'polypeptide(L)'
;MATVLLVLGSVVALPFSTDVAVGLALALGGGVGGVARLFRADEAPQAPDRTMTVDSDATPSPEPADLFDGHPDPVLYYAAEGHGPVVRAANAAFGETFDVPVERIEGAPLSEALLVTGDGTVEAEAVAAGGLDRIIDCETTVGTERFRLRTVGNGDTGYLLYTPRGEINSAGA
;
A
#
# COMPACT_ATOMS: atom_id res chain seq x y z
N MET A 1 -35.42 46.37 10.80
CA MET A 1 -35.91 45.64 9.60
C MET A 1 -34.79 44.67 9.22
N ALA A 2 -34.85 43.40 9.61
CA ALA A 2 -35.54 42.26 8.94
C ALA A 2 -35.02 42.09 7.49
N THR A 3 -34.38 41.00 7.08
CA THR A 3 -34.76 39.58 7.26
C THR A 3 -33.56 38.64 7.04
N VAL A 4 -33.43 37.63 7.91
CA VAL A 4 -32.56 36.44 7.77
C VAL A 4 -33.34 35.36 7.03
N LEU A 5 -32.75 34.72 6.03
CA LEU A 5 -33.30 33.52 5.37
C LEU A 5 -32.35 32.34 5.60
N LEU A 6 -32.65 31.58 6.65
CA LEU A 6 -32.15 30.23 6.89
C LEU A 6 -32.97 29.27 6.03
N VAL A 7 -32.34 28.54 5.12
CA VAL A 7 -32.92 27.35 4.51
C VAL A 7 -32.17 26.14 5.05
N LEU A 8 -32.78 25.48 6.04
CA LEU A 8 -32.54 24.07 6.34
C LEU A 8 -33.30 23.24 5.29
N GLY A 9 -32.61 22.34 4.62
CA GLY A 9 -33.21 21.36 3.73
C GLY A 9 -32.47 20.04 3.82
N SER A 10 -32.78 19.25 4.86
CA SER A 10 -32.42 17.83 4.92
C SER A 10 -33.69 17.01 4.86
N VAL A 11 -33.88 16.23 3.78
CA VAL A 11 -34.56 14.92 3.82
C VAL A 11 -33.84 14.00 2.84
N VAL A 12 -33.22 12.98 3.41
CA VAL A 12 -32.60 11.83 2.76
C VAL A 12 -33.68 11.00 2.08
N ALA A 13 -33.50 10.68 0.79
CA ALA A 13 -34.27 9.66 0.09
C ALA A 13 -33.41 9.02 -1.00
N LEU A 14 -32.62 8.03 -0.62
CA LEU A 14 -32.04 7.05 -1.56
C LEU A 14 -32.92 5.80 -1.53
N PRO A 15 -33.34 5.25 -2.69
CA PRO A 15 -34.07 4.00 -2.73
C PRO A 15 -33.11 2.85 -2.41
N PHE A 16 -33.16 2.33 -1.18
CA PHE A 16 -32.62 1.01 -0.86
C PHE A 16 -33.49 -0.04 -1.57
N SER A 17 -32.92 -0.68 -2.59
CA SER A 17 -33.55 -1.81 -3.26
C SER A 17 -32.76 -3.08 -3.01
N THR A 18 -33.49 -4.04 -2.44
CA THR A 18 -33.27 -5.50 -2.39
C THR A 18 -32.24 -6.03 -1.39
N ASP A 19 -32.79 -6.47 -0.25
CA ASP A 19 -32.28 -7.52 0.62
C ASP A 19 -31.70 -8.70 -0.17
N VAL A 20 -30.39 -8.93 -0.04
CA VAL A 20 -29.81 -10.24 -0.31
C VAL A 20 -29.64 -10.90 1.05
N ALA A 21 -30.61 -11.74 1.40
CA ALA A 21 -30.49 -12.67 2.51
C ALA A 21 -29.38 -13.68 2.17
N VAL A 22 -28.15 -13.39 2.60
CA VAL A 22 -27.06 -14.37 2.59
C VAL A 22 -27.33 -15.33 3.75
N GLY A 23 -27.94 -16.46 3.42
CA GLY A 23 -28.15 -17.56 4.36
C GLY A 23 -26.81 -18.09 4.86
N LEU A 24 -26.51 -17.84 6.13
CA LEU A 24 -25.38 -18.41 6.84
C LEU A 24 -25.73 -19.85 7.25
N ALA A 25 -25.38 -20.81 6.40
CA ALA A 25 -25.39 -22.22 6.77
C ALA A 25 -24.13 -22.53 7.59
N LEU A 26 -24.26 -22.52 8.91
CA LEU A 26 -23.27 -23.05 9.85
C LEU A 26 -23.16 -24.57 9.67
N ALA A 27 -22.25 -25.00 8.79
CA ALA A 27 -21.83 -26.39 8.71
C ALA A 27 -20.72 -26.64 9.76
N LEU A 28 -21.13 -27.03 10.97
CA LEU A 28 -20.28 -27.72 11.93
C LEU A 28 -19.88 -29.07 11.33
N GLY A 29 -18.72 -29.12 10.68
CA GLY A 29 -18.16 -30.33 10.07
C GLY A 29 -16.68 -30.44 10.34
N GLY A 30 -16.32 -31.05 11.47
CA GLY A 30 -14.97 -31.54 11.71
C GLY A 30 -14.65 -32.67 10.72
N GLY A 31 -13.44 -32.66 10.17
CA GLY A 31 -13.00 -33.70 9.23
C GLY A 31 -11.54 -33.57 8.86
N VAL A 32 -10.66 -34.07 9.72
CA VAL A 32 -9.29 -34.44 9.35
C VAL A 32 -9.40 -35.65 8.43
N GLY A 33 -8.90 -35.56 7.21
CA GLY A 33 -8.95 -36.65 6.25
C GLY A 33 -7.99 -36.41 5.09
N GLY A 34 -6.71 -36.69 5.32
CA GLY A 34 -5.75 -36.82 4.23
C GLY A 34 -5.98 -38.10 3.44
N VAL A 35 -5.84 -38.04 2.12
CA VAL A 35 -5.39 -39.16 1.31
C VAL A 35 -4.47 -38.65 0.21
N ALA A 36 -3.22 -39.10 0.27
CA ALA A 36 -2.26 -38.95 -0.80
C ALA A 36 -2.70 -39.82 -2.00
N ARG A 37 -2.69 -39.26 -3.21
CA ARG A 37 -2.56 -40.06 -4.44
C ARG A 37 -1.10 -40.01 -4.87
N LEU A 38 -0.33 -41.00 -4.43
CA LEU A 38 0.98 -41.30 -4.99
C LEU A 38 0.80 -42.24 -6.18
N PHE A 39 1.37 -41.82 -7.31
CA PHE A 39 1.53 -42.64 -8.50
C PHE A 39 2.34 -43.89 -8.14
N ARG A 40 1.81 -45.06 -8.52
CA ARG A 40 2.54 -46.32 -8.52
C ARG A 40 3.56 -46.24 -9.66
N ALA A 41 4.83 -46.17 -9.31
CA ALA A 41 5.98 -46.41 -10.19
C ALA A 41 6.89 -47.44 -9.51
N ASP A 42 7.47 -48.28 -10.35
CA ASP A 42 8.27 -49.48 -10.06
C ASP A 42 9.29 -49.40 -8.92
N GLU A 43 9.51 -50.57 -8.33
CA GLU A 43 10.43 -50.88 -7.25
C GLU A 43 11.89 -50.79 -7.74
N ALA A 44 12.69 -49.91 -7.12
CA ALA A 44 14.16 -49.94 -7.20
C ALA A 44 14.74 -49.57 -5.82
N PRO A 45 15.79 -50.26 -5.33
CA PRO A 45 16.25 -50.12 -3.95
C PRO A 45 16.98 -48.78 -3.76
N GLN A 46 16.31 -47.83 -3.11
CA GLN A 46 16.88 -46.51 -2.79
C GLN A 46 17.70 -46.59 -1.50
N ALA A 47 18.89 -46.00 -1.55
CA ALA A 47 19.90 -45.90 -0.49
C ALA A 47 19.31 -45.33 0.83
N PRO A 48 19.92 -45.62 2.00
CA PRO A 48 19.39 -45.15 3.28
C PRO A 48 19.27 -43.62 3.28
N ASP A 49 18.04 -43.16 3.54
CA ASP A 49 17.68 -41.76 3.69
C ASP A 49 18.62 -41.12 4.73
N ARG A 50 19.53 -40.26 4.26
CA ARG A 50 20.23 -39.33 5.14
C ARG A 50 19.26 -38.21 5.44
N THR A 51 18.64 -38.27 6.62
CA THR A 51 17.93 -37.14 7.20
C THR A 51 18.92 -36.01 7.49
N MET A 52 18.97 -35.03 6.60
CA MET A 52 19.62 -33.74 6.86
C MET A 52 18.75 -33.00 7.87
N THR A 53 19.26 -32.78 9.08
CA THR A 53 18.66 -31.83 10.01
C THR A 53 19.04 -30.45 9.50
N VAL A 54 18.06 -29.72 8.96
CA VAL A 54 18.24 -28.30 8.68
C VAL A 54 18.09 -27.60 10.02
N ASP A 55 19.21 -27.18 10.60
CA ASP A 55 19.20 -26.17 11.65
C ASP A 55 18.71 -24.88 10.98
N SER A 56 17.41 -24.63 11.03
CA SER A 56 16.88 -23.30 10.76
C SER A 56 17.34 -22.43 11.91
N ASP A 57 18.49 -21.75 11.75
CA ASP A 57 18.78 -20.56 12.53
C ASP A 57 17.52 -19.71 12.44
N ALA A 58 16.81 -19.58 13.55
CA ALA A 58 15.55 -18.87 13.61
C ALA A 58 15.86 -17.41 13.31
N THR A 59 15.76 -17.01 12.04
CA THR A 59 15.62 -15.60 11.70
C THR A 59 14.41 -15.11 12.50
N PRO A 60 14.55 -14.03 13.28
CA PRO A 60 13.43 -13.50 14.06
C PRO A 60 12.23 -13.33 13.12
N SER A 61 11.04 -13.68 13.61
CA SER A 61 9.81 -13.42 12.87
C SER A 61 9.79 -11.93 12.52
N PRO A 62 9.68 -11.53 11.24
CA PRO A 62 9.76 -10.13 10.86
C PRO A 62 8.64 -9.36 11.56
N GLU A 63 8.99 -8.25 12.20
CA GLU A 63 8.02 -7.35 12.77
C GLU A 63 7.28 -6.61 11.64
N PRO A 64 6.04 -6.15 11.85
CA PRO A 64 5.30 -5.41 10.82
C PRO A 64 6.03 -4.16 10.30
N ALA A 65 6.88 -3.53 11.12
CA ALA A 65 7.74 -2.42 10.73
C ALA A 65 8.81 -2.85 9.70
N ASP A 66 9.36 -4.07 9.84
CA ASP A 66 10.40 -4.60 8.94
C ASP A 66 9.90 -4.73 7.49
N LEU A 67 8.59 -4.90 7.28
CA LEU A 67 8.00 -4.94 5.93
C LEU A 67 7.89 -3.57 5.29
N PHE A 68 7.70 -2.52 6.08
CA PHE A 68 7.70 -1.14 5.61
C PHE A 68 9.13 -0.71 5.26
N ASP A 69 10.06 -0.94 6.18
CA ASP A 69 11.47 -0.56 6.02
C ASP A 69 12.18 -1.38 4.94
N GLY A 70 11.84 -2.68 4.80
CA GLY A 70 12.38 -3.58 3.79
C GLY A 70 11.72 -3.47 2.41
N HIS A 71 10.75 -2.58 2.22
CA HIS A 71 10.07 -2.43 0.93
C HIS A 71 11.01 -1.78 -0.11
N PRO A 72 11.16 -2.36 -1.32
CA PRO A 72 12.13 -1.87 -2.32
C PRO A 72 11.70 -0.56 -2.99
N ASP A 73 10.39 -0.31 -3.11
CA ASP A 73 9.90 0.99 -3.61
C ASP A 73 9.84 2.02 -2.48
N PRO A 74 10.02 3.33 -2.76
CA PRO A 74 9.76 4.40 -1.80
C PRO A 74 8.32 4.40 -1.28
N VAL A 75 8.17 4.46 0.05
CA VAL A 75 6.87 4.50 0.73
C VAL A 75 6.88 5.56 1.84
N LEU A 76 5.80 6.35 1.90
CA LEU A 76 5.48 7.24 3.01
C LEU A 76 4.24 6.74 3.76
N TYR A 77 4.25 6.78 5.09
CA TYR A 77 3.06 6.63 5.91
C TYR A 77 2.60 8.01 6.37
N TYR A 78 1.30 8.29 6.20
CA TYR A 78 0.69 9.56 6.61
C TYR A 78 -0.53 9.32 7.50
N ALA A 79 -0.81 10.32 8.33
CA ALA A 79 -2.02 10.40 9.15
C ALA A 79 -2.59 11.82 9.13
N ALA A 80 -3.91 11.93 9.12
CA ALA A 80 -4.62 13.18 9.24
C ALA A 80 -4.45 13.73 10.66
N GLU A 81 -3.97 14.96 10.74
CA GLU A 81 -3.97 15.77 11.94
C GLU A 81 -4.81 17.01 11.67
N GLY A 82 -5.22 17.76 12.70
CA GLY A 82 -6.29 18.79 12.58
C GLY A 82 -6.14 19.87 11.49
N HIS A 83 -5.02 19.91 10.76
CA HIS A 83 -4.74 20.85 9.67
C HIS A 83 -4.49 20.16 8.31
N GLY A 84 -4.60 18.83 8.21
CA GLY A 84 -4.35 18.05 7.00
C GLY A 84 -3.50 16.80 7.25
N PRO A 85 -3.22 16.00 6.20
CA PRO A 85 -2.35 14.83 6.31
C PRO A 85 -0.91 15.24 6.60
N VAL A 86 -0.30 14.57 7.57
CA VAL A 86 1.08 14.77 8.03
C VAL A 86 1.85 13.45 7.86
N VAL A 87 3.11 13.54 7.45
CA VAL A 87 4.00 12.39 7.33
C VAL A 87 4.35 11.87 8.72
N ARG A 88 4.15 10.58 8.94
CA ARG A 88 4.45 9.87 10.19
C ARG A 88 5.67 8.99 10.10
N ALA A 89 5.97 8.48 8.91
CA ALA A 89 7.17 7.70 8.65
C ALA A 89 7.48 7.68 7.15
N ALA A 90 8.75 7.46 6.81
CA ALA A 90 9.20 7.16 5.45
C ALA A 90 10.18 5.98 5.52
N ASN A 91 10.16 5.10 4.51
CA ASN A 91 11.10 3.99 4.48
C ASN A 91 12.49 4.45 3.98
N ALA A 92 13.51 3.61 4.17
CA ALA A 92 14.87 3.90 3.73
C ALA A 92 14.95 4.16 2.22
N ALA A 93 14.22 3.40 1.40
CA ALA A 93 14.19 3.56 -0.05
C ALA A 93 13.72 4.96 -0.48
N PHE A 94 12.81 5.60 0.28
CA PHE A 94 12.42 6.98 0.05
C PHE A 94 13.59 7.94 0.24
N GLY A 95 14.30 7.82 1.37
CA GLY A 95 15.43 8.70 1.65
C GLY A 95 16.57 8.53 0.64
N GLU A 96 16.84 7.29 0.23
CA GLU A 96 17.86 6.97 -0.78
C GLU A 96 17.50 7.49 -2.19
N THR A 97 16.24 7.32 -2.60
CA THR A 97 15.79 7.73 -3.95
C THR A 97 15.81 9.24 -4.12
N PHE A 98 15.36 9.96 -3.09
CA PHE A 98 15.14 11.40 -3.15
C PHE A 98 16.22 12.25 -2.48
N ASP A 99 17.26 11.64 -1.90
CA ASP A 99 18.30 12.31 -1.11
C ASP A 99 17.76 13.12 0.09
N VAL A 100 16.68 12.64 0.71
CA VAL A 100 16.03 13.32 1.83
C VAL A 100 16.13 12.47 3.10
N PRO A 101 16.74 12.97 4.19
CA PRO A 101 16.73 12.25 5.46
C PRO A 101 15.30 12.05 5.96
N VAL A 102 14.95 10.82 6.33
CA VAL A 102 13.59 10.44 6.78
C VAL A 102 13.15 11.28 7.98
N GLU A 103 14.08 11.54 8.90
CA GLU A 103 13.84 12.31 10.13
C GLU A 103 13.52 13.79 9.84
N ARG A 104 13.87 14.29 8.65
CA ARG A 104 13.57 15.68 8.25
C ARG A 104 12.12 15.85 7.83
N ILE A 105 11.54 14.82 7.22
CA ILE A 105 10.17 14.87 6.68
C ILE A 105 9.14 14.33 7.66
N GLU A 106 9.56 13.60 8.70
CA GLU A 106 8.67 13.18 9.77
C GLU A 106 8.04 14.40 10.48
N GLY A 107 6.71 14.38 10.61
CA GLY A 107 5.94 15.49 11.16
C GLY A 107 5.70 16.66 10.20
N ALA A 108 6.25 16.61 8.98
CA ALA A 108 5.99 17.63 7.97
C ALA A 108 4.60 17.44 7.32
N PRO A 109 3.95 18.54 6.89
CA PRO A 109 2.73 18.45 6.06
C PRO A 109 3.00 17.63 4.81
N LEU A 110 2.06 16.75 4.44
CA LEU A 110 2.24 15.88 3.28
C LEU A 110 2.46 16.68 1.99
N SER A 111 1.88 17.87 1.86
CA SER A 111 2.09 18.79 0.74
C SER A 111 3.56 19.21 0.56
N GLU A 112 4.33 19.30 1.64
CA GLU A 112 5.75 19.67 1.60
C GLU A 112 6.66 18.46 1.34
N ALA A 113 6.21 17.27 1.72
CA ALA A 113 6.93 16.02 1.48
C ALA A 113 6.71 15.44 0.06
N LEU A 114 5.75 15.99 -0.69
CA LEU A 114 5.48 15.61 -2.08
C LEU A 114 6.52 16.22 -3.02
N LEU A 115 7.54 15.45 -3.37
CA LEU A 115 8.67 15.86 -4.21
C LEU A 115 8.36 15.84 -5.72
N VAL A 116 7.22 16.43 -6.10
CA VAL A 116 6.76 16.42 -7.48
C VAL A 116 7.39 17.57 -8.25
N THR A 117 7.88 17.28 -9.45
CA THR A 117 8.43 18.28 -10.37
C THR A 117 7.55 18.46 -11.61
N GLY A 118 7.63 19.64 -12.22
CA GLY A 118 6.85 20.00 -13.41
C GLY A 118 5.39 20.41 -13.11
N ASP A 119 4.51 20.27 -14.11
CA ASP A 119 3.11 20.73 -14.04
C ASP A 119 2.19 19.77 -13.25
N GLY A 120 2.72 18.64 -12.78
CA GLY A 120 1.95 17.61 -12.10
C GLY A 120 1.76 17.91 -10.61
N THR A 121 0.98 18.92 -10.19
CA THR A 121 0.76 19.13 -8.73
C THR A 121 -0.11 18.02 -8.14
N VAL A 122 0.34 17.39 -7.05
CA VAL A 122 -0.49 16.48 -6.25
C VAL A 122 -1.01 17.28 -5.07
N GLU A 123 -2.30 17.57 -5.05
CA GLU A 123 -2.93 18.23 -3.91
C GLU A 123 -3.05 17.24 -2.74
N ALA A 124 -2.80 17.70 -1.51
CA ALA A 124 -2.90 16.87 -0.32
C ALA A 124 -4.33 16.33 -0.12
N GLU A 125 -5.34 17.08 -0.57
CA GLU A 125 -6.75 16.69 -0.59
C GLU A 125 -7.00 15.48 -1.50
N ALA A 126 -6.27 15.35 -2.61
CA ALA A 126 -6.40 14.19 -3.49
C ALA A 126 -5.83 12.93 -2.83
N VAL A 127 -4.79 13.08 -1.99
CA VAL A 127 -4.25 11.99 -1.18
C VAL A 127 -5.24 11.62 -0.06
N ALA A 128 -5.77 12.63 0.65
CA ALA A 128 -6.72 12.46 1.74
C ALA A 128 -8.09 11.91 1.28
N ALA A 129 -8.50 12.16 0.04
CA ALA A 129 -9.71 11.56 -0.53
C ALA A 129 -9.58 10.05 -0.73
N GLY A 130 -8.33 9.53 -0.75
CA GLY A 130 -8.04 8.13 -1.05
C GLY A 130 -8.23 7.78 -2.52
N GLY A 131 -7.68 6.64 -2.94
CA GLY A 131 -7.79 6.15 -4.33
C GLY A 131 -6.98 6.94 -5.36
N LEU A 132 -6.01 7.76 -4.93
CA LEU A 132 -5.04 8.37 -5.82
C LEU A 132 -4.27 7.28 -6.56
N ASP A 133 -4.25 7.37 -7.89
CA ASP A 133 -3.45 6.52 -8.77
C ASP A 133 -3.11 7.30 -10.03
N ARG A 134 -1.89 7.82 -10.10
CA ARG A 134 -1.45 8.63 -11.24
C ARG A 134 0.04 8.56 -11.47
N ILE A 135 0.45 9.03 -12.63
CA ILE A 135 1.85 9.15 -13.02
C ILE A 135 2.33 10.56 -12.70
N ILE A 136 3.47 10.68 -12.03
CA ILE A 136 4.13 11.94 -11.70
C ILE A 136 5.59 11.86 -12.09
N ASP A 137 6.19 13.02 -12.35
CA ASP A 137 7.62 13.15 -12.53
C ASP A 137 8.20 13.72 -11.21
N CYS A 138 9.28 13.14 -10.71
CA CYS A 138 9.94 13.53 -9.46
C CYS A 138 11.42 13.77 -9.70
N GLU A 139 12.03 14.70 -8.97
CA GLU A 139 13.49 14.84 -8.95
C GLU A 139 14.10 13.83 -7.97
N THR A 140 15.05 13.05 -8.46
CA THR A 140 15.78 12.01 -7.70
C THR A 140 17.28 12.28 -7.75
N THR A 141 18.06 11.49 -7.01
CA THR A 141 19.54 11.55 -7.04
C THR A 141 20.15 11.33 -8.43
N VAL A 142 19.47 10.61 -9.32
CA VAL A 142 19.93 10.29 -10.68
C VAL A 142 19.33 11.20 -11.76
N GLY A 143 18.39 12.08 -11.41
CA GLY A 143 17.73 13.00 -12.32
C GLY A 143 16.21 12.98 -12.17
N THR A 144 15.49 13.53 -13.16
CA THR A 144 14.03 13.46 -13.18
C THR A 144 13.57 12.07 -13.62
N GLU A 145 12.84 11.38 -12.76
CA GLU A 145 12.27 10.06 -13.03
C GLU A 145 10.75 10.05 -12.86
N ARG A 146 10.10 9.09 -13.51
CA ARG A 146 8.66 8.95 -13.51
C ARG A 146 8.21 7.88 -12.53
N PHE A 147 7.29 8.25 -11.65
CA PHE A 147 6.72 7.34 -10.65
C PHE A 147 5.22 7.21 -10.84
N ARG A 148 4.70 6.01 -10.59
CA ARG A 148 3.28 5.81 -10.35
C ARG A 148 3.02 6.03 -8.87
N LEU A 149 2.41 7.17 -8.55
CA LEU A 149 1.99 7.52 -7.21
C LEU A 149 0.63 6.89 -6.89
N ARG A 150 0.57 6.11 -5.80
CA ARG A 150 -0.67 5.46 -5.34
C ARG A 150 -0.90 5.62 -3.85
N THR A 151 -2.14 5.87 -3.47
CA THR A 151 -2.56 5.81 -2.06
C THR A 151 -3.16 4.45 -1.73
N VAL A 152 -2.75 3.88 -0.58
CA VAL A 152 -3.33 2.67 -0.01
C VAL A 152 -3.75 2.99 1.42
N GLY A 153 -5.06 3.07 1.67
CA GLY A 153 -5.60 3.45 2.97
C GLY A 153 -7.00 4.05 2.86
N ASN A 154 -7.46 4.65 3.96
CA ASN A 154 -8.84 5.12 4.12
C ASN A 154 -8.94 6.65 4.22
N GLY A 155 -8.00 7.39 3.61
CA GLY A 155 -8.01 8.85 3.57
C GLY A 155 -7.48 9.54 4.83
N ASP A 156 -7.93 9.11 6.01
CA ASP A 156 -7.46 9.63 7.30
C ASP A 156 -6.07 9.09 7.68
N THR A 157 -5.75 7.87 7.26
CA THR A 157 -4.42 7.29 7.42
C THR A 157 -4.15 6.39 6.23
N GLY A 158 -2.91 6.35 5.77
CA GLY A 158 -2.57 5.50 4.65
C GLY A 158 -1.10 5.55 4.29
N TYR A 159 -0.79 4.79 3.25
CA TYR A 159 0.51 4.74 2.63
C TYR A 159 0.45 5.43 1.28
N LEU A 160 1.52 6.15 0.95
CA LEU A 160 1.76 6.71 -0.36
C LEU A 160 2.94 5.96 -0.98
N LEU A 161 2.67 5.22 -2.06
CA LEU A 161 3.65 4.38 -2.74
C LEU A 161 4.11 5.03 -4.04
N TYR A 162 5.41 5.06 -4.25
CA TYR A 162 6.03 5.52 -5.48
C TYR A 162 6.61 4.33 -6.23
N THR A 163 5.86 3.77 -7.16
CA THR A 163 6.39 2.66 -7.97
C THR A 163 7.13 3.23 -9.18
N PRO A 164 8.44 2.98 -9.36
CA PRO A 164 9.19 3.47 -10.51
C PRO A 164 8.54 3.00 -11.81
N ARG A 165 8.42 3.91 -12.77
CA ARG A 165 8.07 3.59 -14.14
C ARG A 165 9.31 3.86 -14.97
N GLY A 166 10.09 2.80 -15.19
CA GLY A 166 11.20 2.89 -16.13
C GLY A 166 10.72 3.47 -17.46
N GLU A 167 11.60 4.20 -18.15
CA GLU A 167 11.34 4.60 -19.52
C GLU A 167 11.08 3.33 -20.33
N ILE A 168 9.84 3.14 -20.77
CA ILE A 168 9.59 2.19 -21.84
C ILE A 168 10.22 2.88 -23.05
N ASN A 169 11.48 2.55 -23.34
CA ASN A 169 12.14 2.98 -24.56
C ASN A 169 11.26 2.54 -25.74
N SER A 170 10.45 3.47 -26.26
CA SER A 170 9.82 3.37 -27.57
C SER A 170 10.89 3.62 -28.63
N ALA A 171 11.92 2.78 -28.65
CA ALA A 171 12.91 2.69 -29.70
C ALA A 171 12.55 1.45 -30.54
N GLY A 172 11.67 1.62 -31.53
CA GLY A 172 11.27 0.54 -32.40
C GLY A 172 10.08 0.86 -33.29
N ALA A 173 10.25 1.78 -34.25
CA ALA A 173 9.56 1.77 -35.54
C ALA A 173 10.35 2.60 -36.55
#